data_AF-A0AAV2A398-F1
#
_entry.id   AF-A0AAV2A398-F1
#
_cell.length_a   1.000
_cell.length_b   1.000
_cell.length_c   1.000
_cell.angle_alpha   90.00
_cell.angle_beta   90.00
_cell.angle_gamma   90.00
#
_symmetry.space_group_name_H-M   'P 1'
#
loop_
_entity.id
_entity.type
_entity.pdbx_description
1 polymer ?
#
loop_
_entity_poly.entity_id
_entity_poly.type
_entity_poly.pdbx_seq_one_letter_code
_entity_poly.pdbx_strand_id
1 'polypeptide(L)'
;MAIEDCKEMIKSEENDTEKKKQLVKKLVQLKLKLEEIKDGPIEPPPDIKVVLGHSFEVRSLERPKQYCEKCCGIIWGVMTNWYHCKNCGFKCHSKCLNLITRICANTKVMENGTYELSIRPEIGLSQQKFRCAECKRKFIFKNDLCLPRLCDYNGLYYCSRCHWNSLSVIPARVIHNWDFTPQKVCRASLQYLRLMVKKPIINLESLNPTLFALVTDLGDVKKLRNDILVMKQYFLLCHSALEEKLLLLLKDRQHFVESADMYTLQDLIDVSTGRLLSYLEKIHASFSEHITQKCLGCQGKGYICEFCKSEDILFPFETRTEMCRTCSSIFHQDCYLRWEGVCPKCVRKGRTASNSNDHKT
;
A
#
# COMPACT_ATOMS: atom_id res chain seq x y z
N MET A 1 -6.47 28.57 -19.78
CA MET A 1 -5.26 29.29 -19.32
C MET A 1 -4.18 28.30 -18.91
N ALA A 2 -4.25 27.64 -17.74
CA ALA A 2 -3.15 26.78 -17.25
C ALA A 2 -2.66 25.66 -18.20
N ILE A 3 -3.53 25.08 -19.04
CA ILE A 3 -3.15 24.06 -20.05
C ILE A 3 -2.37 24.68 -21.22
N GLU A 4 -2.76 25.88 -21.68
CA GLU A 4 -2.07 26.59 -22.76
C GLU A 4 -0.69 27.03 -22.28
N ASP A 5 -0.61 27.58 -21.08
CA ASP A 5 0.65 28.00 -20.45
C ASP A 5 1.61 26.81 -20.30
N CYS A 6 1.09 25.65 -19.89
CA CYS A 6 1.89 24.44 -19.74
C CYS A 6 2.37 23.87 -21.10
N LYS A 7 1.63 24.06 -22.19
CA LYS A 7 2.08 23.69 -23.55
C LYS A 7 3.19 24.61 -24.04
N GLU A 8 3.08 25.91 -23.81
CA GLU A 8 4.10 26.88 -24.20
C GLU A 8 5.41 26.65 -23.44
N MET A 9 5.35 26.33 -22.14
CA MET A 9 6.52 25.94 -21.35
C MET A 9 7.22 24.66 -21.86
N ILE A 10 6.47 23.73 -22.47
CA ILE A 10 7.05 22.51 -23.07
C ILE A 10 7.74 22.82 -24.40
N LYS A 11 7.22 23.79 -25.16
CA LYS A 11 7.81 24.23 -26.44
C LYS A 11 9.08 25.05 -26.22
N SER A 12 9.14 25.86 -25.17
CA SER A 12 10.31 26.69 -24.86
C SER A 12 11.48 25.94 -24.23
N GLU A 13 11.28 24.68 -23.79
CA GLU A 13 12.30 23.88 -23.12
C GLU A 13 12.92 22.85 -24.09
N GLU A 14 14.10 23.18 -24.63
CA GLU A 14 14.81 22.37 -25.65
C GLU A 14 15.93 21.48 -25.08
N ASN A 15 16.45 21.75 -23.87
CA ASN A 15 17.69 21.13 -23.39
C ASN A 15 17.57 20.22 -22.14
N ASP A 16 16.46 20.25 -21.40
CA ASP A 16 16.28 19.43 -20.18
C ASP A 16 15.17 18.39 -20.36
N THR A 17 15.58 17.15 -20.64
CA THR A 17 14.67 16.03 -20.92
C THR A 17 13.84 15.63 -19.70
N GLU A 18 14.32 15.86 -18.48
CA GLU A 18 13.62 15.47 -17.25
C GLU A 18 12.56 16.49 -16.86
N LYS A 19 12.87 17.79 -16.99
CA LYS A 19 11.87 18.85 -16.84
C LYS A 19 10.77 18.75 -17.89
N LYS A 20 11.11 18.41 -19.14
CA LYS A 20 10.13 18.19 -20.21
C LYS A 20 9.16 17.04 -19.87
N LYS A 21 9.66 15.94 -19.32
CA LYS A 21 8.82 14.84 -18.82
C LYS A 21 7.90 15.28 -17.67
N GLN A 22 8.40 16.09 -16.73
CA GLN A 22 7.59 16.62 -15.63
C GLN A 22 6.48 17.56 -16.12
N LEU A 23 6.77 18.43 -17.08
CA LEU A 23 5.79 19.33 -17.70
C LEU A 23 4.73 18.54 -18.48
N VAL A 24 5.11 17.49 -19.20
CA VAL A 24 4.16 16.59 -19.89
C VAL A 24 3.26 15.88 -18.88
N LYS A 25 3.80 15.36 -17.77
CA LYS A 25 2.98 14.77 -16.69
C LYS A 25 1.98 15.78 -16.11
N LYS A 26 2.42 17.02 -15.88
CA LYS A 26 1.57 18.11 -15.40
C LYS A 26 0.48 18.48 -16.40
N LEU A 27 0.79 18.49 -17.69
CA LEU A 27 -0.19 18.72 -18.77
C LEU A 27 -1.26 17.63 -18.82
N VAL A 28 -0.87 16.35 -18.68
CA VAL A 28 -1.82 15.23 -18.61
C VAL A 28 -2.72 15.38 -17.40
N GLN A 29 -2.17 15.70 -16.23
CA GLN A 29 -2.95 15.90 -15.01
C GLN A 29 -3.94 17.08 -15.11
N LEU A 30 -3.53 18.18 -15.75
CA LEU A 30 -4.40 19.32 -15.99
C LEU A 30 -5.53 18.98 -16.98
N LYS A 31 -5.26 18.17 -18.00
CA LYS A 31 -6.28 17.70 -18.94
C LYS A 31 -7.28 16.75 -18.29
N LEU A 32 -6.82 15.80 -17.48
CA LEU A 32 -7.69 14.91 -16.70
C LEU A 32 -8.60 15.71 -15.76
N LYS A 33 -8.05 16.70 -15.04
CA LYS A 33 -8.86 17.60 -14.21
C LYS A 33 -9.85 18.45 -15.03
N LEU A 34 -9.49 18.85 -16.25
CA LEU A 34 -10.40 19.57 -17.13
C LEU A 34 -11.54 18.66 -17.61
N GLU A 35 -11.25 17.40 -17.92
CA GLU A 35 -12.26 16.39 -18.23
C GLU A 35 -13.18 16.14 -17.03
N GLU A 36 -12.63 15.98 -15.82
CA GLU A 36 -13.40 15.86 -14.58
C GLU A 36 -14.33 17.07 -14.32
N ILE A 37 -13.89 18.29 -14.68
CA ILE A 37 -14.70 19.50 -14.55
C ILE A 37 -15.75 19.60 -15.68
N LYS A 38 -15.41 19.16 -16.90
CA LYS A 38 -16.30 19.20 -18.07
C LYS A 38 -17.41 18.16 -18.02
N ASP A 39 -17.11 16.97 -17.50
CA ASP A 39 -18.09 15.89 -17.35
C ASP A 39 -19.08 16.16 -16.20
N GLY A 40 -18.84 17.21 -15.41
CA GLY A 40 -19.64 17.55 -14.24
C GLY A 40 -19.59 16.46 -13.17
N PRO A 41 -20.20 16.67 -11.99
CA PRO A 41 -20.44 15.56 -11.08
C PRO A 41 -21.35 14.56 -11.79
N ILE A 42 -20.86 13.35 -12.04
CA ILE A 42 -21.64 12.23 -12.56
C ILE A 42 -22.93 12.15 -11.72
N GLU A 43 -24.06 12.50 -12.32
CA GLU A 43 -25.34 12.36 -11.66
C GLU A 43 -25.48 10.88 -11.28
N PRO A 44 -25.69 10.58 -9.99
CA PRO A 44 -25.84 9.19 -9.59
C PRO A 44 -26.99 8.57 -10.39
N PRO A 45 -26.85 7.31 -10.87
CA PRO A 45 -27.95 6.60 -11.50
C PRO A 45 -29.23 6.76 -10.68
N PRO A 46 -30.42 6.82 -11.29
CA PRO A 46 -31.67 7.15 -10.60
C PRO A 46 -31.98 6.27 -9.37
N ASP A 47 -31.39 5.08 -9.29
CA ASP A 47 -31.55 4.14 -8.17
C ASP A 47 -30.53 4.30 -7.01
N ILE A 48 -29.58 5.24 -7.11
CA ILE A 48 -28.55 5.48 -6.09
C ILE A 48 -28.88 6.72 -5.27
N LYS A 49 -29.08 6.54 -3.96
CA LYS A 49 -29.28 7.65 -3.01
C LYS A 49 -27.96 8.06 -2.37
N VAL A 50 -27.61 9.34 -2.48
CA VAL A 50 -26.38 9.87 -1.87
C VAL A 50 -26.68 10.60 -0.56
N VAL A 51 -26.06 10.17 0.55
CA VAL A 51 -26.22 10.80 1.87
C VAL A 51 -24.87 10.84 2.58
N LEU A 52 -24.36 12.02 2.97
CA LEU A 52 -23.08 12.18 3.70
C LEU A 52 -21.91 11.42 3.06
N GLY A 53 -21.81 11.44 1.73
CA GLY A 53 -20.79 10.74 0.93
C GLY A 53 -21.03 9.24 0.71
N HIS A 54 -22.10 8.68 1.28
CA HIS A 54 -22.49 7.29 1.01
C HIS A 54 -23.29 7.21 -0.27
N SER A 55 -22.90 6.35 -1.20
CA SER A 55 -23.73 5.97 -2.36
C SER A 55 -24.53 4.71 -2.01
N PHE A 56 -25.81 4.87 -1.69
CA PHE A 56 -26.70 3.80 -1.27
C PHE A 56 -27.44 3.15 -2.41
N GLU A 57 -27.39 1.83 -2.47
CA GLU A 57 -28.21 1.01 -3.34
C GLU A 57 -29.28 0.29 -2.51
N VAL A 58 -30.47 0.13 -3.10
CA VAL A 58 -31.54 -0.67 -2.49
C VAL A 58 -31.17 -2.15 -2.59
N ARG A 59 -31.41 -2.89 -1.50
CA ARG A 59 -31.32 -4.34 -1.44
C ARG A 59 -32.62 -4.92 -0.88
N SER A 60 -33.13 -5.96 -1.54
CA SER A 60 -34.42 -6.58 -1.24
C SER A 60 -34.31 -8.06 -0.87
N LEU A 61 -33.21 -8.76 -1.18
CA LEU A 61 -32.94 -10.15 -0.79
C LEU A 61 -31.44 -10.42 -0.65
N GLU A 62 -31.00 -10.90 0.52
CA GLU A 62 -29.74 -11.64 0.76
C GLU A 62 -29.72 -12.14 2.24
N ARG A 63 -29.39 -13.41 2.50
CA ARG A 63 -29.23 -14.01 3.86
C ARG A 63 -27.99 -13.39 4.58
N PRO A 64 -27.73 -13.42 5.92
CA PRO A 64 -28.47 -13.74 7.15
C PRO A 64 -28.83 -12.45 7.97
N LYS A 65 -29.04 -12.53 9.30
CA LYS A 65 -29.31 -11.39 10.23
C LYS A 65 -28.30 -10.24 10.04
N GLN A 66 -28.69 -9.19 9.31
CA GLN A 66 -27.92 -7.95 9.20
C GLN A 66 -28.36 -6.96 10.29
N TYR A 67 -27.48 -6.04 10.67
CA TYR A 67 -27.78 -5.00 11.65
C TYR A 67 -27.64 -3.62 11.01
N CYS A 68 -28.59 -2.75 11.28
CA CYS A 68 -28.52 -1.36 10.86
C CYS A 68 -27.44 -0.62 11.66
N GLU A 69 -26.50 0.00 10.95
CA GLU A 69 -25.40 0.81 11.54
C GLU A 69 -25.91 2.05 12.28
N LYS A 70 -27.13 2.53 11.95
CA LYS A 70 -27.73 3.70 12.60
C LYS A 70 -28.50 3.37 13.87
N CYS A 71 -29.39 2.38 13.84
CA CYS A 71 -30.27 2.06 14.98
C CYS A 71 -29.85 0.81 15.76
N CYS A 72 -28.91 0.03 15.23
CA CYS A 72 -28.47 -1.29 15.75
C CYS A 72 -29.57 -2.37 15.76
N GLY A 73 -30.72 -2.09 15.16
CA GLY A 73 -31.80 -3.07 14.98
C GLY A 73 -31.50 -4.04 13.84
N ILE A 74 -32.08 -5.24 13.94
CA ILE A 74 -32.00 -6.26 12.90
C ILE A 74 -32.69 -5.75 11.63
N ILE A 75 -32.05 -5.94 10.48
CA ILE A 75 -32.64 -5.74 9.16
C ILE A 75 -33.20 -7.09 8.72
N TRP A 76 -34.52 -7.19 8.67
CA TRP A 76 -35.23 -8.37 8.16
C TRP A 76 -35.29 -8.29 6.63
N GLY A 77 -34.26 -8.83 5.98
CA GLY A 77 -34.06 -8.75 4.52
C GLY A 77 -35.11 -9.48 3.66
N VAL A 78 -36.18 -10.03 4.25
CA VAL A 78 -37.28 -10.71 3.54
C VAL A 78 -38.57 -9.86 3.54
N MET A 79 -38.68 -8.85 4.41
CA MET A 79 -39.92 -8.08 4.60
C MET A 79 -39.81 -6.61 4.19
N THR A 80 -38.60 -6.03 4.16
CA THR A 80 -38.44 -4.59 3.87
C THR A 80 -37.17 -4.31 3.10
N ASN A 81 -37.27 -3.42 2.11
CA ASN A 81 -36.11 -2.82 1.46
C ASN A 81 -35.21 -2.13 2.49
N TRP A 82 -33.91 -2.27 2.28
CA TRP A 82 -32.87 -1.62 3.07
C TRP A 82 -31.76 -1.10 2.16
N TYR A 83 -30.91 -0.23 2.70
CA TYR A 83 -29.88 0.45 1.94
C TYR A 83 -28.49 -0.05 2.32
N HIS A 84 -27.68 -0.29 1.29
CA HIS A 84 -26.28 -0.66 1.40
C HIS A 84 -25.41 0.36 0.68
N CYS A 85 -24.42 0.92 1.36
CA CYS A 85 -23.43 1.75 0.70
C CYS A 85 -22.42 0.88 -0.04
N LYS A 86 -22.38 1.00 -1.37
CA LYS A 86 -21.48 0.22 -2.24
C LYS A 86 -19.98 0.47 -1.95
N ASN A 87 -19.65 1.64 -1.40
CA ASN A 87 -18.27 2.06 -1.21
C ASN A 87 -17.66 1.66 0.15
N CYS A 88 -18.42 1.77 1.24
CA CYS A 88 -17.89 1.51 2.60
C CYS A 88 -18.60 0.37 3.34
N GLY A 89 -19.62 -0.22 2.74
CA GLY A 89 -20.39 -1.31 3.31
C GLY A 89 -21.36 -0.91 4.42
N PHE A 90 -21.61 0.38 4.64
CA PHE A 90 -22.59 0.86 5.61
C PHE A 90 -24.00 0.33 5.29
N LYS A 91 -24.71 -0.20 6.28
CA LYS A 91 -26.05 -0.79 6.10
C LYS A 91 -27.06 -0.07 6.96
N CYS A 92 -28.22 0.28 6.41
CA CYS A 92 -29.31 0.86 7.20
C CYS A 92 -30.71 0.51 6.70
N HIS A 93 -31.69 0.56 7.60
CA HIS A 93 -33.09 0.51 7.22
C HIS A 93 -33.47 1.72 6.35
N SER A 94 -34.53 1.56 5.56
CA SER A 94 -35.11 2.67 4.78
C SER A 94 -35.48 3.87 5.66
N LYS A 95 -36.12 3.63 6.81
CA LYS A 95 -36.45 4.68 7.79
C LYS A 95 -35.25 5.36 8.46
N CYS A 96 -34.08 4.72 8.41
CA CYS A 96 -32.87 5.24 9.04
C CYS A 96 -32.01 6.09 8.09
N LEU A 97 -32.31 6.10 6.80
CA LEU A 97 -31.48 6.74 5.77
C LEU A 97 -31.24 8.24 6.06
N ASN A 98 -32.31 9.00 6.31
CA ASN A 98 -32.23 10.44 6.59
C ASN A 98 -31.76 10.75 8.02
N LEU A 99 -31.55 9.72 8.86
CA LEU A 99 -31.06 9.87 10.22
C LEU A 99 -29.55 9.61 10.33
N ILE A 100 -28.87 9.22 9.24
CA ILE A 100 -27.43 8.90 9.27
C ILE A 100 -26.64 10.14 9.70
N THR A 101 -25.70 9.93 10.62
CA THR A 101 -24.79 10.98 11.12
C THR A 101 -23.32 10.68 10.83
N ARG A 102 -23.02 9.46 10.37
CA ARG A 102 -21.65 9.01 10.08
C ARG A 102 -21.34 9.32 8.63
N ILE A 103 -20.29 10.11 8.39
CA ILE A 103 -19.72 10.35 7.06
C ILE A 103 -19.17 9.04 6.50
N CYS A 104 -19.33 8.83 5.19
CA CYS A 104 -18.81 7.65 4.50
C CYS A 104 -17.30 7.49 4.69
N ALA A 105 -16.88 6.30 5.11
CA ALA A 105 -15.47 6.00 5.30
C ALA A 105 -14.68 6.10 3.99
N ASN A 106 -15.30 5.75 2.86
CA ASN A 106 -14.66 5.87 1.54
C ASN A 106 -14.35 7.33 1.19
N THR A 107 -15.27 8.26 1.46
CA THR A 107 -15.02 9.69 1.25
C THR A 107 -13.79 10.15 2.02
N LYS A 108 -13.67 9.78 3.30
CA LYS A 108 -12.49 10.09 4.11
C LYS A 108 -11.20 9.51 3.54
N VAL A 109 -11.25 8.28 3.04
CA VAL A 109 -10.11 7.58 2.44
C VAL A 109 -9.68 8.23 1.12
N MET A 110 -10.62 8.77 0.34
CA MET A 110 -10.32 9.47 -0.92
C MET A 110 -9.78 10.89 -0.68
N GLU A 111 -10.27 11.59 0.35
CA GLU A 111 -9.81 12.95 0.70
C GLU A 111 -8.43 12.94 1.38
N ASN A 112 -8.24 12.12 2.40
CA ASN A 112 -7.00 12.03 3.17
C ASN A 112 -6.81 10.63 3.76
N GLY A 113 -6.47 9.68 2.89
CA GLY A 113 -6.17 8.30 3.27
C GLY A 113 -4.82 8.17 3.97
N THR A 114 -4.76 8.44 5.27
CA THR A 114 -3.58 8.25 6.13
C THR A 114 -3.92 7.49 7.41
N TYR A 115 -2.93 6.86 8.02
CA TYR A 115 -3.13 6.17 9.30
C TYR A 115 -2.88 7.11 10.48
N GLU A 116 -3.66 6.92 11.55
CA GLU A 116 -3.27 7.38 12.88
C GLU A 116 -2.15 6.47 13.39
N LEU A 117 -0.99 7.07 13.66
CA LEU A 117 0.23 6.35 14.05
C LEU A 117 0.53 6.45 15.55
N SER A 118 -0.24 7.24 16.30
CA SER A 118 -0.17 7.24 17.76
C SER A 118 -0.81 5.98 18.33
N ILE A 119 -0.14 5.29 19.25
CA ILE A 119 -0.73 4.14 19.95
C ILE A 119 -1.72 4.64 21.00
N ARG A 120 -3.02 4.39 20.78
CA ARG A 120 -4.12 4.83 21.66
C ARG A 120 -4.05 6.34 22.00
N PRO A 121 -4.34 7.25 21.06
CA PRO A 121 -4.31 8.69 21.29
C PRO A 121 -5.53 9.16 22.11
N GLU A 122 -5.64 8.67 23.33
CA GLU A 122 -6.76 8.97 24.22
C GLU A 122 -6.72 10.43 24.71
N ILE A 123 -7.84 11.13 24.55
CA ILE A 123 -8.00 12.53 25.01
C ILE A 123 -8.87 12.65 26.27
N GLY A 124 -9.46 11.55 26.73
CA GLY A 124 -10.38 11.51 27.87
C GLY A 124 -11.83 11.89 27.56
N LEU A 125 -12.72 11.60 28.52
CA LEU A 125 -14.17 11.86 28.39
C LEU A 125 -14.54 13.34 28.57
N SER A 126 -13.79 14.07 29.40
CA SER A 126 -13.97 15.50 29.66
C SER A 126 -13.83 16.32 28.37
N GLN A 127 -12.83 16.02 27.56
CA GLN A 127 -12.54 16.69 26.28
C GLN A 127 -13.65 16.42 25.25
N GLN A 128 -14.35 15.28 25.37
CA GLN A 128 -15.53 14.94 24.57
C GLN A 128 -16.85 15.40 25.21
N LYS A 129 -16.79 16.23 26.27
CA LYS A 129 -17.94 16.75 27.00
C LYS A 129 -18.89 15.64 27.45
N PHE A 130 -18.33 14.49 27.84
CA PHE A 130 -19.07 13.28 28.23
C PHE A 130 -20.12 12.84 27.20
N ARG A 131 -19.79 12.93 25.91
CA ARG A 131 -20.66 12.53 24.80
C ARG A 131 -19.98 11.53 23.88
N CYS A 132 -20.79 10.66 23.28
CA CYS A 132 -20.34 9.77 22.22
C CYS A 132 -19.72 10.57 21.06
N ALA A 133 -18.52 10.20 20.64
CA ALA A 133 -17.80 10.88 19.55
C ALA A 133 -18.58 10.93 18.23
N GLU A 134 -19.41 9.91 17.97
CA GLU A 134 -20.19 9.82 16.72
C GLU A 134 -21.60 10.41 16.86
N CYS A 135 -22.46 9.83 17.71
CA CYS A 135 -23.86 10.22 17.79
C CYS A 135 -24.14 11.40 18.74
N LYS A 136 -23.11 11.91 19.43
CA LYS A 136 -23.18 13.04 20.38
C LYS A 136 -24.13 12.88 21.58
N ARG A 137 -24.69 11.68 21.76
CA ARG A 137 -25.50 11.33 22.94
C ARG A 137 -24.65 11.46 24.21
N LYS A 138 -25.19 12.13 25.23
CA LYS A 138 -24.56 12.20 26.56
C LYS A 138 -24.47 10.82 27.17
N PHE A 139 -23.35 10.51 27.80
CA PHE A 139 -23.21 9.30 28.61
C PHE A 139 -23.98 9.44 29.91
N ILE A 140 -24.59 8.34 30.34
CA ILE A 140 -25.34 8.25 31.59
C ILE A 140 -24.73 7.09 32.36
N PHE A 141 -24.08 7.40 33.48
CA PHE A 141 -23.35 6.44 34.32
C PHE A 141 -24.28 5.82 35.36
N LYS A 142 -25.31 5.11 34.90
CA LYS A 142 -26.24 4.41 35.79
C LYS A 142 -25.79 2.98 36.10
N ASN A 143 -25.35 2.23 35.07
CA ASN A 143 -24.94 0.82 35.18
C ASN A 143 -23.84 0.50 34.14
N ASP A 144 -23.13 -0.62 34.31
CA ASP A 144 -22.02 -1.06 33.45
C ASP A 144 -22.38 -1.19 31.96
N LEU A 145 -23.62 -1.56 31.65
CA LEU A 145 -24.12 -1.67 30.27
C LEU A 145 -24.12 -0.32 29.51
N CYS A 146 -24.06 0.80 30.24
CA CYS A 146 -24.03 2.14 29.69
C CYS A 146 -22.62 2.75 29.62
N LEU A 147 -21.59 2.00 30.05
CA LEU A 147 -20.22 2.52 30.06
C LEU A 147 -19.74 2.85 28.63
N PRO A 148 -19.08 4.01 28.47
CA PRO A 148 -18.43 4.37 27.22
C PRO A 148 -17.40 3.32 26.81
N ARG A 149 -17.33 3.01 25.51
CA ARG A 149 -16.33 2.11 24.92
C ARG A 149 -15.24 2.95 24.26
N LEU A 150 -13.99 2.71 24.62
CA LEU A 150 -12.82 3.35 24.01
C LEU A 150 -12.44 2.62 22.71
N CYS A 151 -12.23 3.39 21.64
CA CYS A 151 -11.71 2.90 20.38
C CYS A 151 -10.18 2.98 20.39
N ASP A 152 -9.49 1.85 20.21
CA ASP A 152 -8.02 1.80 20.28
C ASP A 152 -7.36 2.65 19.18
N TYR A 153 -7.95 2.66 17.98
CA TYR A 153 -7.38 3.34 16.81
C TYR A 153 -7.34 4.87 16.93
N ASN A 154 -8.41 5.49 17.43
CA ASN A 154 -8.52 6.96 17.45
C ASN A 154 -8.66 7.56 18.84
N GLY A 155 -8.61 6.74 19.90
CA GLY A 155 -8.61 7.20 21.29
C GLY A 155 -9.91 7.88 21.75
N LEU A 156 -10.99 7.80 20.97
CA LEU A 156 -12.27 8.43 21.29
C LEU A 156 -13.24 7.46 21.97
N TYR A 157 -14.21 8.02 22.70
CA TYR A 157 -15.19 7.26 23.47
C TYR A 157 -16.56 7.22 22.78
N TYR A 158 -17.19 6.03 22.79
CA TYR A 158 -18.40 5.75 22.03
C TYR A 158 -19.46 5.04 22.88
N CYS A 159 -20.73 5.23 22.55
CA CYS A 159 -21.79 4.41 23.13
C CYS A 159 -21.82 3.00 22.50
N SER A 160 -22.51 2.07 23.15
CA SER A 160 -22.67 0.67 22.69
C SER A 160 -23.26 0.54 21.27
N ARG A 161 -23.99 1.56 20.78
CA ARG A 161 -24.53 1.61 19.42
C ARG A 161 -23.49 1.98 18.36
N CYS A 162 -22.53 2.83 18.69
CA CYS A 162 -21.51 3.31 17.74
C CYS A 162 -20.21 2.48 17.78
N HIS A 163 -20.05 1.65 18.81
CA HIS A 163 -18.88 0.82 19.00
C HIS A 163 -19.28 -0.58 19.44
N TRP A 164 -19.17 -1.56 18.54
CA TRP A 164 -19.64 -2.93 18.79
C TRP A 164 -18.57 -3.86 19.36
N ASN A 165 -17.44 -3.31 19.84
CA ASN A 165 -16.25 -4.07 20.23
C ASN A 165 -15.72 -4.95 19.08
N SER A 166 -15.93 -4.51 17.84
CA SER A 166 -15.35 -5.17 16.68
C SER A 166 -13.82 -5.07 16.75
N LEU A 167 -13.15 -6.15 16.37
CA LEU A 167 -11.70 -6.24 16.44
C LEU A 167 -11.07 -5.85 15.09
N SER A 168 -9.93 -5.17 15.15
CA SER A 168 -9.08 -4.85 13.99
C SER A 168 -7.63 -4.76 14.42
N VAL A 169 -6.70 -5.18 13.56
CA VAL A 169 -5.27 -4.86 13.71
C VAL A 169 -5.09 -3.34 13.61
N ILE A 170 -4.20 -2.78 14.42
CA ILE A 170 -3.98 -1.34 14.55
C ILE A 170 -2.64 -0.96 13.93
N PRO A 171 -2.61 -0.11 12.88
CA PRO A 171 -1.39 0.26 12.16
C PRO A 171 -0.27 0.77 13.07
N ALA A 172 -0.57 1.69 14.00
CA ALA A 172 0.39 2.22 14.95
C ALA A 172 1.13 1.12 15.74
N ARG A 173 0.42 0.10 16.20
CA ARG A 173 0.99 -1.01 16.98
C ARG A 173 1.85 -1.93 16.13
N VAL A 174 1.44 -2.18 14.88
CA VAL A 174 2.24 -2.95 13.92
C VAL A 174 3.55 -2.23 13.60
N ILE A 175 3.47 -0.93 13.30
CA ILE A 175 4.63 -0.14 12.85
C ILE A 175 5.62 0.12 13.99
N HIS A 176 5.13 0.38 15.22
CA HIS A 176 6.03 0.71 16.33
C HIS A 176 6.48 -0.51 17.11
N ASN A 177 5.61 -1.52 17.29
CA ASN A 177 5.84 -2.62 18.22
C ASN A 177 5.81 -4.00 17.55
N TRP A 178 5.62 -4.08 16.23
CA TRP A 178 5.38 -5.35 15.53
C TRP A 178 4.23 -6.18 16.15
N ASP A 179 3.24 -5.50 16.73
CA ASP A 179 2.10 -6.11 17.44
C ASP A 179 0.86 -6.18 16.54
N PHE A 180 0.47 -7.41 16.21
CA PHE A 180 -0.68 -7.74 15.36
C PHE A 180 -1.94 -8.10 16.14
N THR A 181 -1.92 -7.98 17.48
CA THR A 181 -3.04 -8.33 18.33
C THR A 181 -4.25 -7.43 18.00
N PRO A 182 -5.39 -8.00 17.56
CA PRO A 182 -6.55 -7.20 17.20
C PRO A 182 -7.12 -6.43 18.40
N GLN A 183 -7.37 -5.15 18.21
CA GLN A 183 -7.93 -4.27 19.24
C GLN A 183 -9.36 -3.85 18.91
N LYS A 184 -10.07 -3.47 19.96
CA LYS A 184 -11.46 -3.01 19.86
C LYS A 184 -11.51 -1.63 19.20
N VAL A 185 -12.31 -1.52 18.14
CA VAL A 185 -12.48 -0.27 17.39
C VAL A 185 -13.96 0.09 17.20
N CYS A 186 -14.22 1.39 17.06
CA CYS A 186 -15.55 1.88 16.72
C CYS A 186 -15.93 1.48 15.29
N ARG A 187 -17.22 1.53 14.96
CA ARG A 187 -17.71 1.11 13.65
C ARG A 187 -17.15 1.96 12.51
N ALA A 188 -17.00 3.27 12.71
CA ALA A 188 -16.41 4.16 11.73
C ALA A 188 -14.92 3.82 11.46
N SER A 189 -14.13 3.61 12.51
CA SER A 189 -12.72 3.21 12.39
C SER A 189 -12.57 1.84 11.74
N LEU A 190 -13.44 0.88 12.07
CA LEU A 190 -13.43 -0.43 11.41
C LEU A 190 -13.67 -0.32 9.90
N GLN A 191 -14.68 0.46 9.48
CA GLN A 191 -14.96 0.69 8.07
C GLN A 191 -13.79 1.37 7.37
N TYR A 192 -13.17 2.37 8.00
CA TYR A 192 -11.98 3.04 7.49
C TYR A 192 -10.79 2.10 7.33
N LEU A 193 -10.42 1.37 8.39
CA LEU A 193 -9.29 0.44 8.39
C LEU A 193 -9.45 -0.66 7.33
N ARG A 194 -10.67 -1.18 7.12
CA ARG A 194 -10.95 -2.17 6.07
C ARG A 194 -10.71 -1.65 4.66
N LEU A 195 -10.97 -0.37 4.41
CA LEU A 195 -10.71 0.25 3.10
C LEU A 195 -9.23 0.59 2.91
N MET A 196 -8.50 0.81 4.00
CA MET A 196 -7.09 1.19 4.00
C MET A 196 -6.15 -0.01 3.97
N VAL A 197 -6.56 -1.18 4.47
CA VAL A 197 -5.67 -2.33 4.74
C VAL A 197 -4.85 -2.79 3.53
N LYS A 198 -5.40 -2.68 2.32
CA LYS A 198 -4.75 -3.06 1.05
C LYS A 198 -4.11 -1.89 0.29
N LYS A 199 -4.09 -0.67 0.85
CA LYS A 199 -3.48 0.49 0.19
C LYS A 199 -1.97 0.55 0.49
N PRO A 200 -1.09 0.66 -0.53
CA PRO A 200 0.36 0.62 -0.35
C PRO A 200 0.88 2.01 0.05
N ILE A 201 0.63 2.40 1.30
CA ILE A 201 0.91 3.76 1.79
C ILE A 201 1.90 3.80 2.96
N ILE A 202 2.41 2.65 3.40
CA ILE A 202 3.33 2.56 4.53
C ILE A 202 4.75 2.48 3.99
N ASN A 203 5.52 3.56 4.09
CA ASN A 203 6.97 3.47 3.95
C ASN A 203 7.57 3.05 5.30
N LEU A 204 7.79 1.74 5.47
CA LEU A 204 8.18 1.19 6.77
C LEU A 204 9.60 1.59 7.17
N GLU A 205 10.51 1.72 6.21
CA GLU A 205 11.89 2.12 6.47
C GLU A 205 11.97 3.56 6.97
N SER A 206 11.19 4.47 6.39
CA SER A 206 11.10 5.85 6.88
C SER A 206 10.42 5.96 8.25
N LEU A 207 9.47 5.08 8.57
CA LEU A 207 8.70 5.12 9.82
C LEU A 207 9.39 4.44 10.99
N ASN A 208 10.03 3.29 10.74
CA ASN A 208 10.73 2.51 11.76
C ASN A 208 11.82 1.60 11.12
N PRO A 209 13.00 2.14 10.81
CA PRO A 209 14.08 1.38 10.16
C PRO A 209 14.60 0.24 11.04
N THR A 210 14.49 0.37 12.37
CA THR A 210 14.99 -0.64 13.32
C THR A 210 14.26 -1.98 13.22
N LEU A 211 13.02 -2.01 12.70
CA LEU A 211 12.29 -3.26 12.50
C LEU A 211 12.98 -4.21 11.52
N PHE A 212 13.66 -3.71 10.50
CA PHE A 212 14.38 -4.56 9.54
C PHE A 212 15.57 -5.28 10.16
N ALA A 213 16.13 -4.75 11.26
CA ALA A 213 17.19 -5.42 12.01
C ALA A 213 16.64 -6.46 13.01
N LEU A 214 15.41 -6.27 13.49
CA LEU A 214 14.79 -7.13 14.50
C LEU A 214 13.96 -8.27 13.90
N VAL A 215 13.41 -8.09 12.69
CA VAL A 215 12.54 -9.04 12.03
C VAL A 215 13.21 -9.54 10.75
N THR A 216 13.76 -10.75 10.81
CA THR A 216 14.49 -11.40 9.69
C THR A 216 13.63 -11.52 8.44
N ASP A 217 12.41 -12.04 8.57
CA ASP A 217 11.48 -12.25 7.46
C ASP A 217 11.17 -10.96 6.71
N LEU A 218 11.15 -9.82 7.42
CA LEU A 218 10.92 -8.52 6.82
C LEU A 218 12.12 -8.07 5.97
N GLY A 219 13.35 -8.34 6.44
CA GLY A 219 14.58 -8.16 5.68
C GLY A 219 14.62 -9.01 4.42
N ASP A 220 14.27 -10.30 4.54
CA ASP A 220 14.22 -11.23 3.40
C ASP A 220 13.17 -10.82 2.37
N VAL A 221 11.97 -10.43 2.82
CA VAL A 221 10.93 -9.87 1.95
C VAL A 221 11.42 -8.61 1.23
N LYS A 222 12.13 -7.71 1.92
CA LYS A 222 12.68 -6.50 1.29
C LYS A 222 13.72 -6.86 0.22
N LYS A 223 14.59 -7.83 0.50
CA LYS A 223 15.57 -8.32 -0.47
C LYS A 223 14.89 -8.90 -1.72
N LEU A 224 13.96 -9.84 -1.54
CA LEU A 224 13.19 -10.45 -2.65
C LEU A 224 12.45 -9.40 -3.49
N ARG A 225 11.90 -8.36 -2.85
CA ARG A 225 11.24 -7.25 -3.57
C ARG A 225 12.22 -6.43 -4.40
N ASN A 226 13.41 -6.14 -3.89
CA ASN A 226 14.46 -5.47 -4.67
C ASN A 226 14.91 -6.33 -5.85
N ASP A 227 15.08 -7.63 -5.63
CA ASP A 227 15.42 -8.59 -6.70
C ASP A 227 14.35 -8.60 -7.79
N ILE A 228 13.07 -8.62 -7.42
CA ILE A 228 11.94 -8.54 -8.36
C ILE A 228 11.98 -7.24 -9.19
N LEU A 229 12.35 -6.10 -8.60
CA LEU A 229 12.49 -4.84 -9.35
C LEU A 229 13.63 -4.87 -10.36
N VAL A 230 14.72 -5.58 -10.05
CA VAL A 230 15.81 -5.82 -11.01
C VAL A 230 15.32 -6.77 -12.12
N MET A 231 14.71 -7.89 -11.76
CA MET A 231 14.17 -8.89 -12.70
C MET A 231 13.12 -8.30 -13.65
N LYS A 232 12.30 -7.35 -13.17
CA LYS A 232 11.33 -6.62 -14.00
C LYS A 232 11.96 -6.03 -15.25
N GLN A 233 13.19 -5.52 -15.18
CA GLN A 233 13.89 -4.92 -16.34
C GLN A 233 14.16 -5.94 -17.44
N TYR A 234 14.37 -7.21 -17.09
CA TYR A 234 14.52 -8.30 -18.05
C TYR A 234 13.20 -8.56 -18.78
N PHE A 235 12.10 -8.63 -18.03
CA PHE A 235 10.78 -8.98 -18.58
C PHE A 235 10.18 -7.89 -19.47
N LEU A 236 10.41 -6.61 -19.16
CA LEU A 236 9.96 -5.51 -20.02
C LEU A 236 10.59 -5.56 -21.43
N LEU A 237 11.75 -6.21 -21.56
CA LEU A 237 12.53 -6.31 -22.79
C LEU A 237 12.61 -7.76 -23.31
N CYS A 238 11.79 -8.68 -22.80
CA CYS A 238 11.79 -10.08 -23.19
C CYS A 238 10.41 -10.46 -23.73
N HIS A 239 10.33 -10.84 -25.01
CA HIS A 239 9.07 -11.23 -25.64
C HIS A 239 8.46 -12.47 -25.00
N SER A 240 9.25 -13.53 -24.78
CA SER A 240 8.81 -14.77 -24.14
C SER A 240 8.26 -14.55 -22.72
N ALA A 241 8.88 -13.66 -21.93
CA ALA A 241 8.37 -13.31 -20.60
C ALA A 241 7.00 -12.62 -20.64
N LEU A 242 6.75 -11.80 -21.67
CA LEU A 242 5.46 -11.13 -21.87
C LEU A 242 4.37 -12.14 -22.26
N GLU A 243 4.70 -13.11 -23.11
CA GLU A 243 3.79 -14.20 -23.51
C GLU A 243 3.41 -15.09 -22.32
N GLU A 244 4.40 -15.46 -21.48
CA GLU A 244 4.19 -16.20 -20.23
C GLU A 244 3.50 -15.38 -19.15
N LYS A 245 3.36 -14.06 -19.33
CA LYS A 245 2.74 -13.11 -18.41
C LYS A 245 3.35 -13.17 -17.00
N LEU A 246 4.68 -13.32 -16.91
CA LEU A 246 5.38 -13.51 -15.63
C LEU A 246 5.07 -12.40 -14.61
N LEU A 247 5.03 -11.14 -15.01
CA LEU A 247 4.69 -10.04 -14.10
C LEU A 247 3.26 -10.12 -13.54
N LEU A 248 2.33 -10.82 -14.20
CA LEU A 248 0.97 -11.03 -13.69
C LEU A 248 0.89 -12.07 -12.56
N LEU A 249 1.97 -12.80 -12.26
CA LEU A 249 2.05 -13.61 -11.04
C LEU A 249 1.89 -12.73 -9.77
N LEU A 250 2.22 -11.44 -9.87
CA LEU A 250 2.08 -10.42 -8.83
C LEU A 250 0.80 -9.58 -8.94
N LYS A 251 -0.23 -10.03 -9.70
CA LYS A 251 -1.46 -9.26 -9.94
C LYS A 251 -2.18 -8.76 -8.68
N ASP A 252 -2.08 -9.50 -7.57
CA ASP A 252 -2.74 -9.14 -6.31
C ASP A 252 -1.91 -8.15 -5.45
N ARG A 253 -0.66 -7.87 -5.85
CA ARG A 253 0.30 -6.98 -5.18
C ARG A 253 1.14 -6.20 -6.20
N GLN A 254 0.48 -5.51 -7.11
CA GLN A 254 1.14 -4.76 -8.20
C GLN A 254 2.14 -3.71 -7.69
N HIS A 255 1.93 -3.15 -6.50
CA HIS A 255 2.86 -2.19 -5.89
C HIS A 255 4.29 -2.76 -5.67
N PHE A 256 4.46 -4.08 -5.65
CA PHE A 256 5.78 -4.71 -5.54
C PHE A 256 6.64 -4.59 -6.80
N VAL A 257 6.03 -4.36 -7.97
CA VAL A 257 6.78 -4.07 -9.20
C VAL A 257 7.02 -2.57 -9.40
N GLU A 258 6.51 -1.71 -8.51
CA GLU A 258 6.68 -0.26 -8.57
C GLU A 258 7.76 0.24 -7.61
N SER A 259 7.77 -0.27 -6.38
CA SER A 259 8.71 0.10 -5.32
C SER A 259 8.93 -1.06 -4.35
N ALA A 260 10.10 -1.11 -3.69
CA ALA A 260 10.39 -2.06 -2.62
C ALA A 260 10.03 -1.50 -1.23
N ASP A 261 9.81 -0.18 -1.11
CA ASP A 261 9.72 0.52 0.18
C ASP A 261 8.28 0.71 0.67
N MET A 262 7.32 0.66 -0.24
CA MET A 262 5.90 0.85 0.08
C MET A 262 5.22 -0.46 0.45
N TYR A 263 4.56 -0.51 1.61
CA TYR A 263 3.83 -1.66 2.12
C TYR A 263 2.37 -1.31 2.36
N THR A 264 1.50 -2.30 2.24
CA THR A 264 0.14 -2.28 2.77
C THR A 264 0.14 -2.83 4.19
N LEU A 265 -0.89 -2.54 4.98
CA LEU A 265 -1.05 -3.18 6.30
C LEU A 265 -1.24 -4.70 6.14
N GLN A 266 -1.90 -5.13 5.06
CA GLN A 266 -2.07 -6.55 4.72
C GLN A 266 -0.72 -7.22 4.45
N ASP A 267 0.22 -6.54 3.78
CA ASP A 267 1.56 -7.08 3.54
C ASP A 267 2.25 -7.37 4.87
N LEU A 268 2.22 -6.44 5.82
CA LEU A 268 2.86 -6.62 7.14
C LEU A 268 2.22 -7.77 7.93
N ILE A 269 0.89 -7.93 7.86
CA ILE A 269 0.18 -9.08 8.44
C ILE A 269 0.61 -10.38 7.76
N ASP A 270 0.83 -10.36 6.45
CA ASP A 270 1.25 -11.54 5.70
C ASP A 270 2.74 -11.87 5.92
N VAL A 271 3.59 -10.86 6.21
CA VAL A 271 4.97 -11.07 6.69
C VAL A 271 4.95 -11.77 8.04
N SER A 272 4.19 -11.28 9.01
CA SER A 272 4.19 -11.87 10.37
C SER A 272 3.61 -13.28 10.44
N THR A 273 2.91 -13.73 9.39
CA THR A 273 2.42 -15.10 9.25
C THR A 273 3.27 -15.97 8.32
N GLY A 274 4.40 -15.46 7.81
CA GLY A 274 5.28 -16.14 6.83
C GLY A 274 4.68 -16.30 5.43
N ARG A 275 3.39 -16.01 5.25
CA ARG A 275 2.66 -16.19 3.99
C ARG A 275 3.24 -15.34 2.86
N LEU A 276 3.69 -14.12 3.18
CA LEU A 276 4.27 -13.24 2.16
C LEU A 276 5.63 -13.73 1.68
N LEU A 277 6.48 -14.19 2.61
CA LEU A 277 7.81 -14.69 2.29
C LEU A 277 7.71 -15.89 1.34
N SER A 278 6.93 -16.91 1.72
CA SER A 278 6.74 -18.10 0.88
C SER A 278 6.07 -17.79 -0.47
N TYR A 279 5.24 -16.76 -0.55
CA TYR A 279 4.66 -16.30 -1.81
C TYR A 279 5.72 -15.67 -2.72
N LEU A 280 6.57 -14.80 -2.18
CA LEU A 280 7.62 -14.13 -2.93
C LEU A 280 8.73 -15.09 -3.35
N GLU A 281 9.13 -16.04 -2.51
CA GLU A 281 10.15 -17.06 -2.85
C GLU A 281 9.73 -17.88 -4.08
N LYS A 282 8.45 -18.30 -4.15
CA LYS A 282 7.91 -19.04 -5.30
C LYS A 282 7.95 -18.23 -6.59
N ILE A 283 7.56 -16.96 -6.51
CA ILE A 283 7.58 -16.05 -7.66
C ILE A 283 9.01 -15.77 -8.09
N HIS A 284 9.89 -15.47 -7.14
CA HIS A 284 11.30 -15.23 -7.38
C HIS A 284 11.97 -16.44 -8.02
N ALA A 285 11.69 -17.66 -7.55
CA ALA A 285 12.19 -18.88 -8.16
C ALA A 285 11.75 -19.03 -9.62
N SER A 286 10.47 -18.80 -9.91
CA SER A 286 9.94 -18.83 -11.28
C SER A 286 10.59 -17.76 -12.18
N PHE A 287 10.79 -16.55 -11.65
CA PHE A 287 11.43 -15.45 -12.37
C PHE A 287 12.91 -15.74 -12.65
N SER A 288 13.63 -16.23 -11.64
CA SER A 288 15.02 -16.62 -11.75
C SER A 288 15.20 -17.75 -12.75
N GLU A 289 14.34 -18.79 -12.71
CA GLU A 289 14.39 -19.92 -13.66
C GLU A 289 14.20 -19.44 -15.11
N HIS A 290 13.26 -18.52 -15.36
CA HIS A 290 13.08 -17.94 -16.69
C HIS A 290 14.35 -17.20 -17.17
N ILE A 291 14.90 -16.31 -16.33
CA ILE A 291 16.03 -15.44 -16.70
C ILE A 291 17.32 -16.24 -16.89
N THR A 292 17.57 -17.21 -16.00
CA THR A 292 18.87 -17.90 -15.91
C THR A 292 18.91 -19.19 -16.72
N GLN A 293 17.79 -19.88 -16.94
CA GLN A 293 17.78 -21.24 -17.52
C GLN A 293 16.93 -21.38 -18.78
N LYS A 294 15.74 -20.76 -18.83
CA LYS A 294 14.79 -21.00 -19.95
C LYS A 294 15.00 -20.07 -21.15
N CYS A 295 15.26 -18.78 -20.90
CA CYS A 295 15.27 -17.79 -21.97
C CYS A 295 16.69 -17.36 -22.37
N LEU A 296 17.15 -17.78 -23.55
CA LEU A 296 18.44 -17.37 -24.12
C LEU A 296 18.58 -15.84 -24.26
N GLY A 297 17.48 -15.15 -24.58
CA GLY A 297 17.48 -13.68 -24.69
C GLY A 297 17.69 -12.96 -23.35
N CYS A 298 17.25 -13.56 -22.24
CA CYS A 298 17.53 -13.07 -20.90
C CYS A 298 18.94 -13.44 -20.45
N GLN A 299 19.39 -14.67 -20.73
CA GLN A 299 20.75 -15.13 -20.41
C GLN A 299 21.82 -14.28 -21.09
N GLY A 300 21.61 -13.90 -22.35
CA GLY A 300 22.52 -13.00 -23.09
C GLY A 300 22.67 -11.59 -22.49
N LYS A 301 21.82 -11.21 -21.52
CA LYS A 301 21.93 -9.94 -20.76
C LYS A 301 22.62 -10.12 -19.40
N GLY A 302 23.07 -11.32 -19.06
CA GLY A 302 23.87 -11.57 -17.87
C GLY A 302 25.28 -10.99 -17.99
N TYR A 303 26.01 -11.03 -16.87
CA TYR A 303 27.34 -10.46 -16.75
C TYR A 303 28.40 -11.55 -16.69
N ILE A 304 29.60 -11.28 -17.20
CA ILE A 304 30.77 -12.12 -16.98
C ILE A 304 31.70 -11.39 -16.03
N CYS A 305 32.20 -12.09 -15.01
CA CYS A 305 33.11 -11.50 -14.04
C CYS A 305 34.46 -11.18 -14.71
N GLU A 306 34.81 -9.90 -14.84
CA GLU A 306 36.07 -9.47 -15.49
C GLU A 306 37.34 -9.86 -14.69
N PHE A 307 37.20 -10.22 -13.41
CA PHE A 307 38.33 -10.62 -12.55
C PHE A 307 38.77 -12.06 -12.82
N CYS A 308 37.87 -13.02 -12.74
CA CYS A 308 38.18 -14.44 -13.00
C CYS A 308 38.00 -14.84 -14.46
N LYS A 309 37.18 -14.10 -15.23
CA LYS A 309 36.80 -14.41 -16.61
C LYS A 309 36.29 -15.83 -16.81
N SER A 310 35.66 -16.40 -15.78
CA SER A 310 34.94 -17.67 -15.88
C SER A 310 33.78 -17.51 -16.86
N GLU A 311 33.37 -18.61 -17.49
CA GLU A 311 32.21 -18.63 -18.39
C GLU A 311 30.87 -18.56 -17.63
N ASP A 312 30.90 -18.61 -16.30
CA ASP A 312 29.74 -18.45 -15.43
C ASP A 312 29.06 -17.09 -15.65
N ILE A 313 27.79 -17.15 -16.07
CA ILE A 313 26.94 -15.98 -16.28
C ILE A 313 26.35 -15.54 -14.94
N LEU A 314 26.53 -14.27 -14.60
CA LEU A 314 26.12 -13.67 -13.34
C LEU A 314 24.92 -12.76 -13.52
N PHE A 315 24.05 -12.77 -12.51
CA PHE A 315 22.91 -11.87 -12.45
C PHE A 315 22.91 -11.04 -11.15
N PRO A 316 22.42 -9.79 -11.18
CA PRO A 316 22.47 -8.90 -10.01
C PRO A 316 21.62 -9.34 -8.81
N PHE A 317 20.67 -10.25 -9.02
CA PHE A 317 19.75 -10.76 -8.00
C PHE A 317 20.22 -12.09 -7.38
N GLU A 318 21.40 -12.58 -7.75
CA GLU A 318 21.97 -13.81 -7.20
C GLU A 318 22.73 -13.54 -5.90
N THR A 319 22.75 -14.50 -4.99
CA THR A 319 23.38 -14.35 -3.67
C THR A 319 24.90 -14.29 -3.72
N ARG A 320 25.54 -14.83 -4.75
CA ARG A 320 27.01 -14.93 -4.88
C ARG A 320 27.62 -13.83 -5.74
N THR A 321 26.87 -12.74 -5.97
CA THR A 321 27.29 -11.66 -6.85
C THR A 321 27.37 -10.33 -6.10
N GLU A 322 28.25 -9.46 -6.57
CA GLU A 322 28.43 -8.10 -6.06
C GLU A 322 28.37 -7.09 -7.20
N MET A 323 27.70 -5.98 -6.95
CA MET A 323 27.51 -4.90 -7.92
C MET A 323 28.43 -3.73 -7.61
N CYS A 324 29.23 -3.31 -8.59
CA CYS A 324 30.03 -2.10 -8.46
C CYS A 324 29.13 -0.85 -8.37
N ARG A 325 29.27 -0.07 -7.30
CA ARG A 325 28.47 1.13 -7.04
C ARG A 325 28.64 2.25 -8.09
N THR A 326 29.75 2.25 -8.85
CA THR A 326 30.08 3.31 -9.81
C THR A 326 29.66 2.99 -11.25
N CYS A 327 29.74 1.72 -11.66
CA CYS A 327 29.43 1.32 -13.04
C CYS A 327 28.34 0.25 -13.16
N SER A 328 27.77 -0.18 -12.03
CA SER A 328 26.69 -1.18 -11.92
C SER A 328 27.01 -2.51 -12.58
N SER A 329 28.30 -2.82 -12.76
CA SER A 329 28.72 -4.12 -13.30
C SER A 329 28.81 -5.15 -12.20
N ILE A 330 28.46 -6.38 -12.56
CA ILE A 330 28.32 -7.49 -11.63
C ILE A 330 29.56 -8.38 -11.68
N PHE A 331 30.02 -8.79 -10.51
CA PHE A 331 31.18 -9.65 -10.29
C PHE A 331 30.83 -10.75 -9.29
N HIS A 332 31.62 -11.82 -9.22
CA HIS A 332 31.54 -12.73 -8.09
C HIS A 332 31.87 -11.99 -6.79
N GLN A 333 31.13 -12.28 -5.73
CA GLN A 333 31.35 -11.67 -4.42
C GLN A 333 32.78 -11.89 -3.93
N ASP A 334 33.28 -13.13 -4.00
CA ASP A 334 34.66 -13.45 -3.61
C ASP A 334 35.71 -12.72 -4.45
N CYS A 335 35.50 -12.62 -5.76
CA CYS A 335 36.43 -11.92 -6.65
C CYS A 335 36.45 -10.42 -6.35
N TYR A 336 35.29 -9.83 -6.07
CA TYR A 336 35.15 -8.41 -5.77
C TYR A 336 35.78 -8.06 -4.41
N LEU A 337 35.52 -8.87 -3.37
CA LEU A 337 36.03 -8.63 -2.02
C LEU A 337 37.55 -8.84 -1.88
N ARG A 338 38.14 -9.76 -2.65
CA ARG A 338 39.59 -9.99 -2.65
C ARG A 338 40.38 -8.89 -3.39
N TRP A 339 39.71 -8.05 -4.18
CA TRP A 339 40.38 -7.06 -5.00
C TRP A 339 40.58 -5.75 -4.25
N GLU A 340 41.83 -5.38 -4.01
CA GLU A 340 42.18 -4.14 -3.30
C GLU A 340 42.22 -2.89 -4.21
N GLY A 341 41.89 -3.03 -5.50
CA GLY A 341 41.98 -1.96 -6.49
C GLY A 341 40.63 -1.40 -6.95
N VAL A 342 40.68 -0.47 -7.90
CA VAL A 342 39.47 0.09 -8.54
C VAL A 342 38.86 -0.95 -9.50
N CYS A 343 37.53 -0.95 -9.62
CA CYS A 343 36.80 -1.80 -10.57
C CYS A 343 37.41 -1.69 -11.99
N PRO A 344 37.79 -2.81 -12.65
CA PRO A 344 38.46 -2.81 -13.96
C PRO A 344 37.69 -2.05 -15.04
N LYS A 345 36.37 -2.16 -15.04
CA LYS A 345 35.50 -1.46 -15.99
C LYS A 345 35.43 0.05 -15.72
N CYS A 346 35.53 0.47 -14.46
CA CYS A 346 35.60 1.90 -14.12
C CYS A 346 36.90 2.52 -14.61
N VAL A 347 38.02 1.79 -14.43
CA VAL A 347 39.34 2.18 -14.96
C VAL A 347 39.27 2.35 -16.49
N ARG A 348 38.74 1.36 -17.21
CA ARG A 348 38.57 1.43 -18.68
C ARG A 348 37.69 2.61 -19.13
N LYS A 349 36.68 2.98 -18.34
CA LYS A 349 35.76 4.08 -18.64
C LYS A 349 36.25 5.45 -18.15
N GLY A 350 37.44 5.54 -17.54
CA GLY A 350 37.95 6.79 -16.97
C GLY A 350 37.07 7.33 -15.83
N ARG A 351 36.30 6.47 -15.16
CA ARG A 351 35.44 6.86 -14.03
C ARG A 351 36.24 6.65 -12.74
N THR A 352 36.58 7.73 -12.05
CA THR A 352 37.15 7.67 -10.70
C THR A 352 36.10 7.17 -9.72
N ALA A 353 36.33 6.00 -9.11
CA ALA A 353 35.55 5.54 -7.98
C ALA A 353 36.13 6.17 -6.70
N SER A 354 35.26 6.70 -5.84
CA SER A 354 35.59 6.94 -4.43
C SER A 354 35.69 5.57 -3.74
N ASN A 355 36.88 5.28 -3.19
CA ASN A 355 37.09 4.11 -2.33
C ASN A 355 36.04 4.12 -1.22
N SER A 356 35.17 3.13 -1.17
CA SER A 356 34.39 2.81 0.03
C SER A 356 34.85 1.45 0.54
N ASN A 357 36.04 1.46 1.15
CA ASN A 357 36.53 0.41 2.05
C ASN A 357 36.06 0.68 3.51
N ASP A 358 34.98 1.43 3.70
CA ASP A 358 34.37 1.63 5.02
C ASP A 358 33.37 0.51 5.30
N HIS A 359 33.85 -0.72 5.49
CA HIS A 359 33.19 -1.78 6.29
C HIS A 359 34.28 -2.76 6.77
N LYS A 360 35.19 -2.23 7.58
CA LYS A 360 35.91 -2.98 8.62
C LYS A 360 35.69 -2.25 9.94
N THR A 361 34.52 -2.47 10.54
CA THR A 361 34.21 -2.46 11.99
C THR A 361 32.76 -2.84 12.18
#